data_AF-A0AAV1QT23-F1
#
_entry.id   AF-A0AAV1QT23-F1
#
_cell.length_a   1.000
_cell.length_b   1.000
_cell.length_c   1.000
_cell.angle_alpha   90.00
_cell.angle_beta   90.00
_cell.angle_gamma   90.00
#
_symmetry.space_group_name_H-M   'P 1'
#
loop_
_entity.id
_entity.type
_entity.pdbx_description
1 polymer ?
#
loop_
_entity_poly.entity_id
_entity_poly.type
_entity_poly.pdbx_seq_one_letter_code
_entity_poly.pdbx_strand_id
1 'polypeptide(L)'
;MRDVNHLLLLLFLLLHPSSLASSLSTNPKATHHQCLYHQKSSLVQLQENLLEYSFTTHSYSKADLWDLTTDCCSWQGLACNGDGLVTQLDLSGFPMLKLENPILELVFQNLSFLVEIILADVDLSAQSSSWCEAISPLLPNLRVLTLYNCALSGPICSSLFILPSLE
;
A
#
# COMPACT_ATOMS: atom_id res chain seq x y z
N MET A 1 17.47 58.21 13.49
CA MET A 1 18.31 57.55 12.47
C MET A 1 17.73 56.16 12.25
N ARG A 2 16.66 56.11 11.46
CA ARG A 2 15.89 54.95 11.05
C ARG A 2 16.04 54.85 9.52
N ASP A 3 16.06 53.63 9.02
CA ASP A 3 15.71 53.25 7.63
C ASP A 3 16.65 53.64 6.47
N VAL A 4 17.87 53.09 6.46
CA VAL A 4 18.66 52.93 5.22
C VAL A 4 18.54 51.50 4.66
N ASN A 5 18.41 50.49 5.55
CA ASN A 5 18.22 49.08 5.15
C ASN A 5 16.85 48.81 4.51
N HIS A 6 15.83 49.59 4.84
CA HIS A 6 14.48 49.40 4.31
C HIS A 6 14.33 49.93 2.88
N LEU A 7 15.09 50.97 2.51
CA LEU A 7 15.14 51.49 1.13
C LEU A 7 15.88 50.54 0.18
N LEU A 8 16.91 49.83 0.67
CA LEU A 8 17.65 48.84 -0.13
C LEU A 8 16.77 47.64 -0.51
N LEU A 9 15.91 47.16 0.40
CA LEU A 9 15.00 46.04 0.14
C LEU A 9 13.94 46.36 -0.93
N LEU A 10 13.47 47.61 -1.00
CA LEU A 10 12.46 48.02 -1.97
C LEU A 10 13.02 48.13 -3.40
N LEU A 11 14.34 48.35 -3.55
CA LEU A 11 15.01 48.42 -4.85
C LEU A 11 15.17 47.04 -5.52
N PHE A 12 15.24 45.95 -4.75
CA PHE A 12 15.33 44.58 -5.30
C PHE A 12 14.03 44.11 -5.96
N LEU A 13 12.87 44.61 -5.53
CA LEU A 13 11.57 44.21 -6.09
C LEU A 13 11.25 44.89 -7.43
N LEU A 14 11.99 45.94 -7.81
CA LEU A 14 11.76 46.71 -9.03
C LEU A 14 12.68 46.32 -10.21
N LEU A 15 13.62 45.38 -10.01
CA LEU A 15 14.64 45.01 -11.01
C LEU A 15 14.41 43.66 -11.71
N HIS A 16 13.32 42.93 -11.43
CA HIS A 16 12.98 41.71 -12.16
C HIS A 16 11.76 41.96 -13.07
N PRO A 17 11.96 42.20 -14.38
CA PRO A 17 10.87 42.36 -15.32
C PRO A 17 10.19 41.02 -15.61
N SER A 18 8.89 41.15 -15.90
CA SER A 18 7.87 40.14 -16.13
C SER A 18 8.16 39.12 -17.24
N SER A 19 7.46 37.99 -17.18
CA SER A 19 6.87 37.43 -18.40
C SER A 19 5.46 36.89 -18.10
N LEU A 20 4.50 37.35 -18.91
CA LEU A 20 3.15 36.81 -18.97
C LEU A 20 3.15 35.51 -19.77
N ALA A 21 2.21 34.66 -19.38
CA ALA A 21 1.50 33.64 -20.16
C ALA A 21 2.26 32.37 -20.56
N SER A 22 1.74 31.24 -20.06
CA SER A 22 1.61 30.03 -20.86
C SER A 22 0.23 29.42 -20.59
N SER A 23 -0.57 29.35 -21.64
CA SER A 23 -1.83 28.62 -21.82
C SER A 23 -2.34 27.75 -20.66
N LEU A 24 -3.57 28.02 -20.18
CA LEU A 24 -4.42 26.94 -19.69
C LEU A 24 -4.76 26.04 -20.89
N SER A 25 -3.92 25.04 -21.11
CA SER A 25 -4.37 23.82 -21.77
C SER A 25 -5.23 23.07 -20.76
N THR A 26 -6.54 23.34 -20.76
CA THR A 26 -7.49 22.34 -20.25
C THR A 26 -7.58 21.24 -21.29
N ASN A 27 -6.50 20.46 -21.43
CA ASN A 27 -6.74 19.06 -21.72
C ASN A 27 -7.49 18.55 -20.49
N PRO A 28 -8.69 17.95 -20.63
CA PRO A 28 -9.18 17.10 -19.57
C PRO A 28 -8.10 16.04 -19.39
N LYS A 29 -7.27 16.19 -18.36
CA LYS A 29 -6.38 15.13 -17.91
C LYS A 29 -7.36 14.01 -17.61
N ALA A 30 -7.38 12.99 -18.46
CA ALA A 30 -8.11 11.77 -18.18
C ALA A 30 -7.73 11.41 -16.73
N THR A 31 -8.69 11.51 -15.82
CA THR A 31 -8.50 11.17 -14.42
C THR A 31 -8.41 9.66 -14.39
N HIS A 32 -7.24 9.15 -14.80
CA HIS A 32 -6.84 7.82 -14.44
C HIS A 32 -6.64 7.87 -12.94
N HIS A 33 -7.57 7.26 -12.20
CA HIS A 33 -7.52 7.18 -10.75
C HIS A 33 -6.41 6.21 -10.39
N GLN A 34 -5.20 6.76 -10.25
CA GLN A 34 -3.97 6.03 -10.01
C GLN A 34 -3.90 5.61 -8.54
N CYS A 35 -3.27 4.46 -8.30
CA CYS A 35 -2.96 4.00 -6.96
C CYS A 35 -2.22 5.07 -6.17
N LEU A 36 -2.66 5.31 -4.92
CA LEU A 36 -2.01 6.29 -4.07
C LEU A 36 -0.56 5.89 -3.78
N TYR A 37 0.35 6.86 -3.81
CA TYR A 37 1.78 6.63 -3.62
C TYR A 37 2.10 5.88 -2.33
N HIS A 38 1.46 6.22 -1.21
CA HIS A 38 1.69 5.55 0.07
C HIS A 38 1.14 4.12 0.09
N GLN A 39 0.02 3.85 -0.58
CA GLN A 39 -0.51 2.49 -0.74
C GLN A 39 0.45 1.64 -1.58
N LYS A 40 0.90 2.18 -2.72
CA LYS A 40 1.93 1.54 -3.55
C LYS A 40 3.20 1.28 -2.74
N SER A 41 3.68 2.24 -1.96
CA SER A 41 4.89 2.09 -1.14
C SER A 41 4.76 0.99 -0.10
N SER A 42 3.62 0.86 0.59
CA SER A 42 3.39 -0.22 1.55
C SER A 42 3.31 -1.60 0.88
N LEU A 43 2.75 -1.67 -0.34
CA LEU A 43 2.74 -2.89 -1.12
C LEU A 43 4.14 -3.26 -1.62
N VAL A 44 4.96 -2.29 -2.07
CA VAL A 44 6.37 -2.55 -2.40
C VAL A 44 7.11 -3.12 -1.17
N GLN A 45 6.89 -2.53 0.00
CA GLN A 45 7.49 -3.03 1.24
C GLN A 45 7.02 -4.45 1.59
N LEU A 46 5.74 -4.78 1.35
CA LEU A 46 5.23 -6.13 1.47
C LEU A 46 5.98 -7.09 0.53
N GLN A 47 6.10 -6.75 -0.75
CA GLN A 47 6.81 -7.56 -1.75
C GLN A 47 8.28 -7.81 -1.37
N GLU A 48 8.97 -6.80 -0.84
CA GLU A 48 10.36 -6.94 -0.40
C GLU A 48 10.53 -7.94 0.75
N ASN A 49 9.52 -8.09 1.60
CA ASN A 49 9.50 -8.99 2.76
C ASN A 49 8.87 -10.36 2.49
N LEU A 50 8.40 -10.61 1.26
CA LEU A 50 8.05 -11.94 0.82
C LEU A 50 9.32 -12.73 0.54
N LEU A 51 9.40 -13.98 1.02
CA LEU A 51 10.25 -14.98 0.39
C LEU A 51 9.43 -16.08 -0.19
N GLU A 52 10.09 -16.75 -1.12
CA GLU A 52 9.53 -17.82 -1.90
C GLU A 52 10.31 -19.09 -1.58
N TYR A 53 9.58 -20.16 -1.26
CA TYR A 53 10.15 -21.49 -1.20
C TYR A 53 10.01 -22.16 -2.57
N SER A 54 11.10 -22.21 -3.34
CA SER A 54 11.09 -22.93 -4.62
C SER A 54 11.45 -24.41 -4.44
N PHE A 55 10.48 -25.29 -4.69
CA PHE A 55 10.71 -26.75 -4.84
C PHE A 55 10.56 -27.23 -6.29
N THR A 56 10.30 -26.33 -7.25
CA THR A 56 10.03 -26.68 -8.65
C THR A 56 11.02 -26.01 -9.61
N THR A 57 11.19 -26.57 -10.80
CA THR A 57 12.10 -26.06 -11.84
C THR A 57 11.66 -24.73 -12.47
N HIS A 58 10.47 -24.22 -12.13
CA HIS A 58 10.02 -22.88 -12.48
C HIS A 58 10.25 -21.98 -11.27
N SER A 59 11.38 -21.29 -11.28
CA SER A 59 11.64 -20.17 -10.36
C SER A 59 10.64 -19.07 -10.73
N TYR A 60 9.51 -19.03 -10.03
CA TYR A 60 8.92 -17.73 -9.79
C TYR A 60 9.91 -16.95 -8.92
N SER A 61 9.92 -15.64 -9.04
CA SER A 61 10.65 -14.79 -8.12
C SER A 61 9.67 -13.81 -7.51
N LYS A 62 9.92 -13.38 -6.26
CA LYS A 62 9.13 -12.29 -5.66
C LYS A 62 9.07 -11.02 -6.51
N ALA A 63 10.05 -10.81 -7.40
CA ALA A 63 10.08 -9.70 -8.34
C ALA A 63 9.05 -9.85 -9.47
N ASP A 64 8.59 -11.07 -9.76
CA ASP A 64 7.60 -11.37 -10.79
C ASP A 64 6.15 -11.20 -10.29
N LEU A 65 5.94 -11.05 -8.98
CA LEU A 65 4.61 -10.77 -8.42
C LEU A 65 4.03 -9.49 -9.02
N TRP A 66 4.78 -8.39 -8.92
CA TRP A 66 4.33 -7.04 -9.24
C TRP A 66 5.40 -6.27 -10.01
N ASP A 67 5.02 -5.76 -11.19
CA ASP A 67 5.85 -4.82 -11.94
C ASP A 67 5.81 -3.45 -11.26
N LEU A 68 6.87 -3.13 -10.52
CA LEU A 68 6.97 -1.89 -9.75
C LEU A 68 6.94 -0.62 -10.59
N THR A 69 7.11 -0.72 -11.90
CA THR A 69 7.02 0.42 -12.83
C THR A 69 5.58 0.77 -13.21
N THR A 70 4.62 -0.13 -12.95
CA THR A 70 3.20 0.04 -13.31
C THR A 70 2.36 0.55 -12.13
N ASP A 71 1.10 0.87 -12.40
CA ASP A 71 0.14 1.29 -11.38
C ASP A 71 -0.29 0.09 -10.52
N CYS A 72 -0.29 0.22 -9.19
CA CYS A 72 -0.57 -0.90 -8.30
C CYS A 72 -1.99 -1.48 -8.48
N CYS A 73 -2.94 -0.68 -8.98
CA CYS A 73 -4.30 -1.16 -9.26
C CYS A 73 -4.38 -2.12 -10.46
N SER A 74 -3.27 -2.29 -11.20
CA SER A 74 -3.15 -3.26 -12.29
C SER A 74 -2.39 -4.53 -11.91
N TRP A 75 -1.86 -4.58 -10.69
CA TRP A 75 -1.07 -5.70 -10.21
C TRP A 75 -1.95 -6.93 -9.91
N GLN A 76 -1.43 -8.11 -10.19
CA GLN A 76 -2.11 -9.36 -9.90
C GLN A 76 -2.41 -9.47 -8.40
N GLY A 77 -3.65 -9.85 -8.07
CA GLY A 77 -4.10 -9.99 -6.69
C GLY A 77 -4.51 -8.68 -6.02
N LEU A 78 -4.43 -7.53 -6.70
CA LEU A 78 -4.94 -6.25 -6.18
C LEU A 78 -6.23 -5.85 -6.88
N ALA A 79 -7.15 -5.27 -6.11
CA ALA A 79 -8.28 -4.51 -6.64
C ALA A 79 -8.31 -3.12 -6.02
N CYS A 80 -8.72 -2.15 -6.81
CA CYS A 80 -8.94 -0.78 -6.37
C CYS A 80 -10.36 -0.31 -6.66
N ASN A 81 -10.84 0.64 -5.87
CA ASN A 81 -12.11 1.32 -6.15
C ASN A 81 -11.96 2.39 -7.25
N GLY A 82 -13.06 3.09 -7.53
CA GLY A 82 -13.10 4.15 -8.55
C GLY A 82 -12.16 5.34 -8.29
N ASP A 83 -11.65 5.50 -7.06
CA ASP A 83 -10.71 6.56 -6.66
C ASP A 83 -9.24 6.11 -6.68
N GLY A 84 -8.97 4.85 -7.05
CA GLY A 84 -7.61 4.28 -7.03
C GLY A 84 -7.16 3.82 -5.64
N LEU A 85 -8.08 3.67 -4.68
CA LEU A 85 -7.79 3.15 -3.35
C LEU A 85 -7.80 1.63 -3.36
N VAL A 86 -6.76 1.01 -2.83
CA VAL A 86 -6.66 -0.45 -2.72
C VAL A 86 -7.74 -1.00 -1.78
N THR A 87 -8.60 -1.89 -2.29
CA THR A 87 -9.71 -2.52 -1.57
C THR A 87 -9.56 -4.03 -1.42
N GLN A 88 -8.69 -4.67 -2.20
CA GLN A 88 -8.41 -6.10 -2.09
C GLN A 88 -6.91 -6.37 -2.15
N LEU A 89 -6.46 -7.31 -1.32
CA LEU A 89 -5.14 -7.93 -1.39
C LEU A 89 -5.30 -9.46 -1.38
N ASP A 90 -4.95 -10.10 -2.48
CA ASP A 90 -4.96 -11.56 -2.66
C ASP A 90 -3.56 -12.05 -3.02
N LEU A 91 -2.98 -12.85 -2.13
CA LEU A 91 -1.68 -13.49 -2.30
C LEU A 91 -1.78 -15.00 -2.54
N SER A 92 -2.99 -15.57 -2.62
CA SER A 92 -3.19 -17.03 -2.70
C SER A 92 -2.84 -17.66 -4.04
N GLY A 93 -2.77 -16.85 -5.11
CA GLY A 93 -2.39 -17.30 -6.45
C GLY A 93 -0.89 -17.49 -6.67
N PHE A 94 -0.06 -17.29 -5.64
CA PHE A 94 1.40 -17.31 -5.75
C PHE A 94 1.98 -18.50 -4.98
N PRO A 95 2.85 -19.32 -5.62
CA PRO A 95 3.33 -20.55 -5.00
C PRO A 95 4.27 -20.26 -3.83
N MET A 96 3.97 -20.86 -2.67
CA MET A 96 4.85 -20.96 -1.50
C MET A 96 5.45 -19.63 -1.02
N LEU A 97 4.59 -18.61 -0.89
CA LEU A 97 4.95 -17.36 -0.26
C LEU A 97 5.09 -17.52 1.25
N LYS A 98 6.11 -16.89 1.80
CA LYS A 98 6.31 -16.70 3.23
C LYS A 98 6.49 -15.22 3.51
N LEU A 99 5.76 -14.71 4.49
CA LEU A 99 5.96 -13.34 4.96
C LEU A 99 6.99 -13.35 6.10
N GLU A 100 8.23 -13.00 5.80
CA GLU A 100 9.26 -12.83 6.84
C GLU A 100 9.11 -11.49 7.56
N ASN A 101 9.49 -11.49 8.83
CA ASN A 101 9.41 -10.38 9.77
C ASN A 101 7.97 -9.89 10.04
N PRO A 102 7.66 -9.49 11.28
CA PRO A 102 6.37 -8.88 11.57
C PRO A 102 6.24 -7.53 10.85
N ILE A 103 5.64 -7.53 9.65
CA ILE A 103 5.51 -6.36 8.77
C ILE A 103 4.05 -5.99 8.50
N LEU A 104 3.10 -6.88 8.83
CA LEU A 104 1.68 -6.67 8.53
C LEU A 104 1.15 -5.34 9.10
N GLU A 105 1.59 -4.94 10.29
CA GLU A 105 1.18 -3.67 10.92
C GLU A 105 1.63 -2.47 10.08
N LEU A 106 2.89 -2.47 9.63
CA LEU A 106 3.46 -1.42 8.79
C LEU A 106 2.80 -1.36 7.41
N VAL A 107 2.52 -2.53 6.82
CA VAL A 107 1.88 -2.64 5.51
C VAL A 107 0.44 -2.16 5.57
N PHE A 108 -0.33 -2.60 6.57
CA PHE A 108 -1.76 -2.31 6.67
C PHE A 108 -2.07 -0.89 7.14
N GLN A 109 -1.11 -0.18 7.74
CA GLN A 109 -1.28 1.21 8.16
C GLN A 109 -1.75 2.13 7.02
N ASN A 110 -1.27 1.89 5.80
CA ASN A 110 -1.63 2.69 4.63
C ASN A 110 -2.74 2.06 3.78
N LEU A 111 -3.23 0.88 4.14
CA LEU A 111 -4.21 0.11 3.36
C LEU A 111 -5.58 0.03 4.07
N SER A 112 -5.98 1.09 4.77
CA SER A 112 -7.20 1.15 5.59
C SER A 112 -8.53 0.99 4.83
N PHE A 113 -8.48 1.05 3.50
CA PHE A 113 -9.62 0.80 2.61
C PHE A 113 -9.76 -0.67 2.19
N LEU A 114 -8.88 -1.56 2.66
CA LEU A 114 -9.03 -2.99 2.41
C LEU A 114 -10.37 -3.49 2.96
N VAL A 115 -11.10 -4.13 2.06
CA VAL A 115 -12.37 -4.82 2.29
C VAL A 115 -12.15 -6.33 2.30
N GLU A 116 -11.18 -6.81 1.52
CA GLU A 116 -10.91 -8.23 1.38
C GLU A 116 -9.40 -8.51 1.43
N ILE A 117 -9.04 -9.46 2.29
CA ILE A 117 -7.69 -10.01 2.39
C ILE A 117 -7.76 -11.53 2.20
N ILE A 118 -7.02 -12.02 1.22
CA ILE A 118 -6.90 -13.44 0.92
C ILE A 118 -5.42 -13.82 1.01
N LEU A 119 -5.07 -14.59 2.03
CA LEU A 119 -3.71 -15.05 2.28
C LEU A 119 -3.62 -16.59 2.28
N ALA A 120 -4.57 -17.27 1.64
CA ALA A 120 -4.56 -18.72 1.56
C ALA A 120 -3.21 -19.23 1.02
N ASP A 121 -2.67 -20.27 1.64
CA ASP A 121 -1.37 -20.88 1.31
C ASP A 121 -0.13 -19.95 1.48
N VAL A 122 -0.28 -18.80 2.15
CA VAL A 122 0.84 -17.92 2.55
C VAL A 122 1.33 -18.28 3.96
N ASP A 123 2.61 -18.65 4.10
CA ASP A 123 3.23 -18.92 5.40
C ASP A 123 3.35 -17.62 6.23
N LEU A 124 2.52 -17.51 7.26
CA LEU A 124 2.49 -16.42 8.23
C LEU A 124 3.13 -16.81 9.58
N SER A 125 3.88 -17.91 9.64
CA SER A 125 4.49 -18.40 10.90
C SER A 125 5.38 -17.37 11.59
N ALA A 126 6.05 -16.50 10.82
CA ALA A 126 6.87 -15.41 11.37
C ALA A 126 6.06 -14.25 11.97
N GLN A 127 4.75 -14.16 11.67
CA GLN A 127 3.84 -13.16 12.24
C GLN A 127 3.32 -13.59 13.62
N SER A 128 3.59 -14.82 14.08
CA SER A 128 3.17 -15.31 15.39
C SER A 128 1.68 -15.03 15.65
N SER A 129 1.31 -14.50 16.82
CA SER A 129 -0.04 -14.01 17.15
C SER A 129 -0.26 -12.52 16.84
N SER A 130 0.74 -11.79 16.31
CA SER A 130 0.67 -10.34 16.11
C SER A 130 -0.10 -9.92 14.84
N TRP A 131 -0.41 -10.87 13.94
CA TRP A 131 -1.23 -10.59 12.74
C TRP A 131 -2.59 -9.97 13.09
N CYS A 132 -3.15 -10.32 14.25
CA CYS A 132 -4.38 -9.76 14.77
C CYS A 132 -4.30 -8.28 15.14
N GLU A 133 -3.18 -7.90 15.76
CA GLU A 133 -2.87 -6.53 16.16
C GLU A 133 -2.61 -5.65 14.94
N ALA A 134 -2.11 -6.23 13.85
CA ALA A 134 -2.00 -5.57 12.56
C ALA A 134 -3.36 -5.36 11.87
N ILE A 135 -4.26 -6.35 11.95
CA ILE A 135 -5.54 -6.28 11.20
C ILE A 135 -6.59 -5.44 11.92
N SER A 136 -6.86 -5.72 13.20
CA SER A 136 -8.06 -5.23 13.89
C SER A 136 -8.14 -3.70 14.02
N PRO A 137 -7.06 -2.98 14.42
CA PRO A 137 -7.12 -1.52 14.55
C PRO A 137 -6.89 -0.78 13.21
N LEU A 138 -6.23 -1.41 12.24
CA LEU A 138 -5.82 -0.73 11.01
C LEU A 138 -6.83 -0.88 9.87
N LEU A 139 -7.65 -1.93 9.90
CA LEU A 139 -8.54 -2.30 8.80
C LEU A 139 -10.02 -2.32 9.22
N PRO A 140 -10.61 -1.16 9.58
CA PRO A 140 -11.99 -1.10 10.08
C PRO A 140 -13.05 -1.50 9.03
N ASN A 141 -12.69 -1.47 7.75
CA ASN A 141 -13.55 -1.80 6.63
C ASN A 141 -13.43 -3.26 6.16
N LEU A 142 -12.59 -4.07 6.82
CA LEU A 142 -12.35 -5.45 6.42
C LEU A 142 -13.62 -6.28 6.62
N ARG A 143 -14.07 -6.92 5.54
CA ARG A 143 -15.25 -7.78 5.49
C ARG A 143 -14.89 -9.24 5.29
N VAL A 144 -13.88 -9.51 4.48
CA VAL A 144 -13.46 -10.87 4.14
C VAL A 144 -12.00 -11.06 4.54
N LEU A 145 -11.73 -12.09 5.34
CA LEU A 145 -10.39 -12.50 5.73
C LEU A 145 -10.23 -14.01 5.54
N THR A 146 -9.40 -14.42 4.57
CA THR A 146 -9.11 -15.83 4.30
C THR A 146 -7.70 -16.19 4.74
N LEU A 147 -7.59 -17.11 5.71
CA LEU A 147 -6.33 -17.56 6.32
C LEU A 147 -6.13 -19.09 6.24
N TYR A 148 -6.59 -19.71 5.15
CA TYR A 148 -6.44 -21.15 4.95
C TYR A 148 -4.97 -21.54 4.76
N ASN A 149 -4.50 -22.56 5.48
CA ASN A 149 -3.14 -23.10 5.35
C ASN A 149 -2.01 -22.07 5.54
N CYS A 150 -2.16 -21.12 6.48
CA CYS A 150 -1.18 -20.05 6.68
C CYS A 150 -0.09 -20.33 7.74
N ALA A 151 0.07 -21.58 8.19
CA ALA A 151 0.98 -21.96 9.29
C ALA A 151 0.82 -21.14 10.60
N LEU A 152 -0.37 -20.57 10.82
CA LEU A 152 -0.71 -19.86 12.06
C LEU A 152 -0.79 -20.85 13.22
N SER A 153 -0.35 -20.40 14.40
CA SER A 153 -0.39 -21.18 15.63
C SER A 153 -1.08 -20.40 16.75
N GLY A 154 -1.63 -21.11 17.72
CA GLY A 154 -2.36 -20.50 18.83
C GLY A 154 -3.84 -20.21 18.50
N PRO A 155 -4.58 -19.63 19.48
CA PRO A 155 -5.98 -19.30 19.32
C PRO A 155 -6.19 -18.08 18.42
N ILE A 156 -7.37 -17.99 17.81
CA ILE A 156 -7.83 -16.77 17.15
C ILE A 156 -8.00 -15.69 18.24
N CYS A 157 -7.38 -14.53 18.01
CA CYS A 157 -7.43 -13.39 18.92
C CYS A 157 -8.85 -12.83 19.07
N SER A 158 -9.17 -12.32 20.27
CA SER A 158 -10.45 -11.68 20.54
C SER A 158 -10.66 -10.39 19.74
N SER A 159 -9.58 -9.74 19.27
CA SER A 159 -9.64 -8.47 18.54
C SER A 159 -10.25 -8.61 17.14
N LEU A 160 -10.23 -9.79 16.53
CA LEU A 160 -10.93 -10.03 15.27
C LEU A 160 -12.45 -10.00 15.44
N PHE A 161 -12.95 -10.53 16.56
CA PHE A 161 -14.39 -10.61 16.83
C PHE A 161 -15.03 -9.23 17.11
N ILE A 162 -14.21 -8.18 17.28
CA ILE A 162 -14.68 -6.81 17.46
C ILE A 162 -14.58 -5.97 16.18
N LEU A 163 -14.10 -6.54 15.07
CA LEU A 163 -14.09 -5.83 13.80
C LEU A 163 -15.54 -5.61 13.33
N PRO A 164 -15.95 -4.36 13.08
CA PRO A 164 -17.36 -4.02 12.91
C PRO A 164 -17.94 -4.55 11.60
N SER A 165 -17.09 -4.80 10.60
CA SER A 165 -17.49 -5.13 9.24
C SER A 165 -17.19 -6.58 8.85
N LEU A 166 -16.50 -7.35 9.69
CA LEU A 166 -16.04 -8.70 9.36
C LEU A 166 -17.23 -9.68 9.34
N GLU A 167 -17.38 -10.42 8.24
CA GLU A 167 -18.49 -11.34 7.97
C GLU A 167 -18.11 -12.83 8.12
#